data_AF-A0A0U5GNE6-F1
#
_entry.id   AF-A0A0U5GNE6-F1
#
_cell.length_a   1.000
_cell.length_b   1.000
_cell.length_c   1.000
_cell.angle_alpha   90.00
_cell.angle_beta   90.00
_cell.angle_gamma   90.00
#
_symmetry.space_group_name_H-M   'P 1'
#
loop_
_entity.id
_entity.type
_entity.pdbx_description
1 polymer ?
#
loop_
_entity_poly.entity_id
_entity_poly.type
_entity_poly.pdbx_seq_one_letter_code
_entity_poly.pdbx_strand_id
1 'polypeptide(L)'
;MLQQDLPNAAFMLGYTNASWTLGANATAHFIYRLLREMDRRDAKAVVPRLEASDAQRMEQRPLLNLNSTYVKEAAGDLPLTGDRGPWQPCDHYWKDLGFARNGDLDDGLEFLP
;
A
#
# COMPACT_ATOMS: atom_id res chain seq x y z
N MET A 1 3.13 2.36 -1.19
CA MET A 1 2.42 1.05 -1.16
C MET A 1 3.48 -0.03 -1.20
N LEU A 2 3.31 -1.12 -0.45
CA LEU A 2 4.22 -2.26 -0.48
C LEU A 2 3.67 -3.35 -1.39
N GLN A 3 4.54 -4.15 -2.00
CA GLN A 3 4.13 -5.25 -2.88
C GLN A 3 3.97 -6.55 -2.09
N GLN A 4 2.84 -7.24 -2.25
CA GLN A 4 2.59 -8.54 -1.62
C GLN A 4 3.75 -9.51 -1.88
N ASP A 5 4.19 -10.22 -0.85
CA ASP A 5 5.20 -11.28 -0.88
C ASP A 5 6.60 -10.85 -1.35
N LEU A 6 6.83 -9.55 -1.56
CA LEU A 6 8.11 -9.02 -2.02
C LEU A 6 8.81 -8.24 -0.89
N PRO A 7 10.03 -8.67 -0.47
CA PRO A 7 10.72 -8.03 0.64
C PRO A 7 11.21 -6.63 0.29
N ASN A 8 11.00 -5.68 1.20
CA ASN A 8 11.51 -4.29 1.11
C ASN A 8 11.15 -3.56 -0.21
N ALA A 9 10.09 -3.99 -0.88
CA ALA A 9 9.67 -3.42 -2.15
C ALA A 9 8.48 -2.48 -1.96
N ALA A 10 8.70 -1.21 -2.27
CA ALA A 10 7.69 -0.16 -2.22
C ALA A 10 7.61 0.59 -3.54
N PHE A 11 6.40 0.99 -3.91
CA PHE A 11 6.14 1.92 -5.01
C PHE A 11 5.30 3.10 -4.53
N MET A 12 5.43 4.22 -5.22
CA MET A 12 4.65 5.43 -4.98
C MET A 12 3.66 5.62 -6.11
N LEU A 13 2.39 5.81 -5.74
CA LEU A 13 1.33 6.15 -6.67
C LEU A 13 0.64 7.43 -6.18
N GLY A 14 0.31 8.31 -7.12
CA GLY A 14 -0.48 9.51 -6.85
C GLY A 14 -1.97 9.23 -6.79
N TYR A 15 -2.72 10.25 -6.41
CA TYR A 15 -4.19 10.23 -6.48
C TYR A 15 -4.67 10.43 -7.91
N THR A 16 -5.82 9.83 -8.25
CA THR A 16 -6.50 10.08 -9.54
C THR A 16 -7.36 11.34 -9.53
N ASN A 17 -7.74 11.81 -8.35
CA ASN A 17 -8.64 12.94 -8.09
C ASN A 17 -7.95 14.14 -7.39
N ALA A 18 -6.65 14.03 -7.10
CA ALA A 18 -5.88 15.06 -6.39
C ALA A 18 -4.43 15.09 -6.88
N SER A 19 -3.61 16.01 -6.33
CA SER A 19 -2.21 16.12 -6.75
C SER A 19 -1.41 14.86 -6.44
N TRP A 20 -0.65 14.37 -7.44
CA TRP A 20 0.33 13.29 -7.27
C TRP A 20 1.30 13.53 -6.10
N THR A 21 1.72 14.79 -5.88
CA THR A 21 2.69 15.13 -4.84
C THR A 21 2.17 14.83 -3.43
N LEU A 22 0.86 14.89 -3.22
CA LEU A 22 0.24 14.52 -1.95
C LEU A 22 0.32 13.01 -1.70
N GLY A 23 0.14 12.19 -2.74
CA GLY A 23 0.24 10.73 -2.64
C GLY A 23 1.67 10.27 -2.38
N ALA A 24 2.62 10.92 -3.06
CA ALA A 24 4.05 10.76 -2.78
C ALA A 24 4.39 11.16 -1.33
N ASN A 25 3.86 12.27 -0.82
CA ASN A 25 4.10 12.70 0.56
C ASN A 25 3.58 11.70 1.60
N ALA A 26 2.33 11.24 1.46
CA ALA A 26 1.75 10.25 2.36
C ALA A 26 2.54 8.93 2.33
N THR A 27 2.90 8.46 1.12
CA THR A 27 3.70 7.22 0.96
C THR A 27 5.09 7.36 1.57
N ALA A 28 5.76 8.49 1.36
CA ALA A 28 7.08 8.74 1.96
C ALA A 28 7.03 8.77 3.49
N HIS A 29 5.98 9.34 4.07
CA HIS A 29 5.79 9.35 5.52
C HIS A 29 5.61 7.94 6.10
N PHE A 30 4.82 7.10 5.43
CA PHE A 30 4.64 5.70 5.79
C PHE A 30 5.97 4.93 5.70
N ILE A 31 6.69 5.04 4.58
CA ILE A 31 7.98 4.35 4.38
C ILE A 31 8.99 4.78 5.46
N TYR A 32 9.09 6.07 5.75
CA TYR A 32 9.97 6.56 6.80
C TYR A 32 9.66 5.95 8.17
N ARG A 33 8.37 5.90 8.54
CA ARG A 33 7.94 5.27 9.80
C ARG A 33 8.24 3.78 9.82
N LEU A 34 8.01 3.09 8.70
CA LEU A 34 8.31 1.67 8.54
C LEU A 34 9.80 1.38 8.71
N LEU A 35 10.68 2.16 8.08
CA LEU A 35 12.13 2.01 8.20
C LEU A 35 12.60 2.20 9.64
N ARG A 36 12.06 3.21 10.35
CA ARG A 36 12.34 3.39 11.79
C ARG A 36 11.89 2.21 12.63
N GLU A 37 10.77 1.60 12.27
CA GLU A 37 10.26 0.44 12.99
C GLU A 37 11.10 -0.81 12.70
N MET A 38 11.58 -0.99 11.47
CA MET A 38 12.55 -2.04 11.13
C MET A 38 13.84 -1.88 11.95
N ASP A 39 14.39 -0.66 12.03
CA ASP A 39 15.58 -0.37 12.85
C ASP A 39 15.33 -0.69 14.34
N ARG A 40 14.15 -0.33 14.86
CA ARG A 40 13.75 -0.61 16.25
C ARG A 40 13.63 -2.10 16.56
N ARG A 41 13.20 -2.89 15.57
CA ARG A 41 13.01 -4.35 15.66
C ARG A 41 14.26 -5.15 15.28
N ASP A 42 15.34 -4.48 14.84
CA ASP A 42 16.51 -5.09 14.21
C ASP A 42 16.14 -5.99 13.01
N ALA A 43 15.06 -5.66 12.30
CA ALA A 43 14.58 -6.41 11.14
C ALA A 43 15.34 -6.00 9.87
N LYS A 44 15.79 -6.96 9.06
CA LYS A 44 16.49 -6.71 7.79
C LYS A 44 15.54 -6.68 6.61
N ALA A 45 14.39 -7.34 6.74
CA ALA A 45 13.36 -7.30 5.72
C ALA A 45 11.97 -7.16 6.33
N VAL A 46 11.09 -6.51 5.58
CA VAL A 46 9.65 -6.52 5.82
C VAL A 46 8.93 -7.02 4.57
N VAL A 47 7.99 -7.93 4.76
CA VAL A 47 7.22 -8.55 3.69
C VAL A 47 5.73 -8.37 3.97
N PRO A 48 4.95 -7.75 3.08
CA PRO A 48 3.50 -7.70 3.21
C PRO A 48 2.90 -9.07 2.91
N ARG A 49 2.11 -9.60 3.85
CA ARG A 49 1.46 -10.91 3.76
C ARG A 49 -0.05 -10.75 3.77
N LEU A 50 -0.69 -11.30 2.76
CA LEU A 50 -2.14 -11.40 2.73
C LEU A 50 -2.57 -12.61 3.56
N GLU A 51 -3.14 -12.33 4.73
CA GLU A 51 -3.67 -13.37 5.60
C GLU A 51 -4.79 -14.17 4.93
N ALA A 52 -4.84 -15.48 5.18
CA ALA A 52 -5.81 -16.37 4.53
C ALA A 52 -7.27 -15.97 4.84
N SER A 53 -7.52 -15.44 6.03
CA SER A 53 -8.83 -14.92 6.43
C SER A 53 -9.25 -13.69 5.63
N ASP A 54 -8.30 -12.84 5.26
CA ASP A 54 -8.56 -11.65 4.46
C ASP A 54 -8.70 -12.01 2.99
N ALA A 55 -7.87 -12.91 2.47
CA ALA A 55 -7.97 -13.42 1.11
C ALA A 55 -9.37 -13.97 0.77
N GLN A 56 -10.06 -14.58 1.73
CA GLN A 56 -11.42 -15.12 1.54
C GLN A 56 -12.52 -14.04 1.49
N ARG A 57 -12.28 -12.89 2.13
CA ARG A 57 -13.32 -11.86 2.32
C ARG A 57 -13.07 -10.60 1.51
N MET A 58 -11.84 -10.40 1.04
CA MET A 58 -11.41 -9.20 0.34
C MET A 58 -11.91 -9.20 -1.10
N GLU A 59 -12.54 -8.10 -1.48
CA GLU A 59 -12.91 -7.86 -2.88
C GLU A 59 -11.76 -7.15 -3.59
N GLN A 60 -11.44 -7.63 -4.80
CA GLN A 60 -10.46 -6.96 -5.64
C GLN A 60 -10.97 -5.59 -6.08
N ARG A 61 -10.09 -4.60 -6.03
CA ARG A 61 -10.33 -3.25 -6.52
C ARG A 61 -9.26 -2.90 -7.57
N PRO A 62 -9.61 -2.04 -8.56
CA PRO A 62 -8.61 -1.48 -9.46
C PRO A 62 -7.64 -0.58 -8.68
N LEU A 63 -6.35 -0.64 -9.05
CA LEU A 63 -5.34 0.28 -8.51
C LEU A 63 -5.64 1.74 -8.87
N LEU A 64 -6.12 1.98 -10.09
CA LEU A 64 -6.47 3.29 -10.62
C LEU A 64 -7.96 3.35 -10.91
N ASN A 65 -8.68 4.24 -10.21
CA ASN A 65 -10.09 4.51 -10.49
C ASN A 65 -10.23 5.51 -11.65
N LEU A 66 -9.90 5.06 -12.87
CA LEU A 66 -9.95 5.85 -14.11
C LEU A 66 -10.72 5.08 -15.20
N ASN A 67 -11.41 5.83 -16.06
CA ASN A 67 -12.22 5.26 -17.16
C ASN A 67 -11.54 5.30 -18.54
N SER A 68 -10.32 5.85 -18.63
CA SER A 68 -9.55 5.94 -19.88
C SER A 68 -9.26 4.56 -20.47
N THR A 69 -9.30 4.44 -21.79
CA THR A 69 -9.12 3.17 -22.50
C THR A 69 -7.77 2.51 -22.22
N TYR A 70 -6.68 3.28 -22.19
CA TYR A 70 -5.34 2.74 -21.89
C TYR A 70 -5.22 2.15 -20.47
N VAL A 71 -5.96 2.68 -19.49
CA VAL A 71 -6.00 2.11 -18.13
C VAL A 71 -6.77 0.80 -18.13
N LYS A 72 -7.86 0.72 -18.90
CA LYS A 72 -8.64 -0.51 -19.03
C LYS A 72 -7.87 -1.61 -19.75
N GLU A 73 -7.12 -1.26 -20.80
CA GLU A 73 -6.25 -2.19 -21.51
C GLU A 73 -5.12 -2.72 -20.62
N ALA A 74 -4.48 -1.85 -19.84
CA ALA A 74 -3.40 -2.22 -18.92
C ALA A 74 -3.89 -2.80 -17.58
N ALA A 75 -5.21 -2.94 -17.36
CA ALA A 75 -5.75 -3.33 -16.05
C ALA A 75 -5.24 -4.70 -15.57
N GLY A 76 -4.91 -5.61 -16.49
CA GLY A 76 -4.32 -6.91 -16.18
C GLY A 76 -2.82 -6.89 -15.85
N ASP A 77 -2.13 -5.80 -16.18
CA ASP A 77 -0.68 -5.63 -15.95
C ASP A 77 -0.38 -4.84 -14.66
N LEU A 78 -1.41 -4.22 -14.07
CA LEU A 78 -1.29 -3.45 -12.84
C LEU A 78 -1.39 -4.36 -11.60
N PRO A 79 -0.70 -3.99 -10.50
CA PRO A 79 -0.93 -4.64 -9.21
C PRO A 79 -2.40 -4.59 -8.81
N LEU A 80 -2.88 -5.67 -8.21
CA LEU A 80 -4.23 -5.75 -7.65
C LEU A 80 -4.27 -5.05 -6.29
N THR A 81 -5.41 -4.44 -5.98
CA THR A 81 -5.69 -3.85 -4.66
C THR A 81 -6.95 -4.46 -4.05
N GLY A 82 -7.18 -4.20 -2.77
CA GLY A 82 -8.32 -4.69 -2.01
C GLY A 82 -9.31 -3.60 -1.60
N ASP A 83 -10.43 -4.02 -1.02
CA ASP A 83 -11.46 -3.15 -0.44
C ASP A 83 -11.21 -2.81 1.04
N ARG A 84 -10.21 -3.43 1.68
CA ARG A 84 -9.88 -3.29 3.10
C ARG A 84 -8.37 -3.13 3.33
N GLY A 85 -8.02 -2.59 4.50
CA GLY A 85 -6.62 -2.34 4.86
C GLY A 85 -5.80 -3.64 4.92
N PRO A 86 -4.46 -3.56 4.88
CA PRO A 86 -3.62 -2.49 4.31
C PRO A 86 -3.66 -2.45 2.76
N TRP A 87 -4.52 -3.24 2.12
CA TRP A 87 -4.55 -3.50 0.67
C TRP A 87 -5.31 -2.46 -0.16
N GLN A 88 -5.94 -1.47 0.46
CA GLN A 88 -6.70 -0.43 -0.24
C GLN A 88 -5.80 0.45 -1.12
N PRO A 89 -6.26 0.90 -2.30
CA PRO A 89 -5.56 1.89 -3.09
C PRO A 89 -5.56 3.28 -2.41
N CYS A 90 -4.64 4.15 -2.83
CA CYS A 90 -4.65 5.56 -2.42
C CYS A 90 -5.88 6.26 -2.99
N ASP A 91 -6.59 7.01 -2.15
CA ASP A 91 -7.89 7.58 -2.53
C ASP A 91 -8.11 8.97 -1.92
N HIS A 92 -7.95 9.10 -0.60
CA HIS A 92 -8.20 10.34 0.12
C HIS A 92 -6.98 10.76 0.94
N TYR A 93 -6.37 11.90 0.57
CA TYR A 93 -5.12 12.36 1.20
C TYR A 93 -5.14 12.38 2.73
N TRP A 94 -6.20 12.88 3.36
CA TRP A 94 -6.27 12.95 4.81
C TRP A 94 -6.40 11.58 5.49
N LYS A 95 -7.16 10.66 4.86
CA LYS A 95 -7.28 9.26 5.31
C LYS A 95 -5.92 8.57 5.21
N ASP A 96 -5.27 8.70 4.06
CA ASP A 96 -4.02 8.02 3.75
C ASP A 96 -2.85 8.60 4.56
N LEU A 97 -2.85 9.91 4.81
CA LEU A 97 -1.89 10.54 5.73
C LEU A 97 -2.13 10.10 7.18
N GLY A 98 -3.39 9.91 7.58
CA GLY A 98 -3.75 9.35 8.90
C GLY A 98 -3.19 7.93 9.08
N PHE A 99 -3.36 7.06 8.08
CA PHE A 99 -2.77 5.73 8.05
C PHE A 99 -1.23 5.79 8.01
N ALA A 100 -0.65 6.65 7.17
CA ALA A 100 0.79 6.84 7.09
C ALA A 100 1.43 7.32 8.40
N ARG A 101 0.67 8.05 9.25
CA ARG A 101 1.12 8.55 10.56
C ARG A 101 0.86 7.58 11.71
N ASN A 102 -0.33 6.97 11.76
CA ASN A 102 -0.76 6.17 12.92
C ASN A 102 -1.30 4.76 12.58
N GLY A 103 -1.36 4.37 11.32
CA GLY A 103 -1.79 3.02 10.90
C GLY A 103 -0.93 1.93 11.51
N ASP A 104 -1.56 0.80 11.83
CA ASP A 104 -0.90 -0.35 12.42
C ASP A 104 0.15 -0.92 11.46
N LEU A 105 1.34 -1.19 11.97
CA LEU A 105 2.43 -1.82 11.21
C LEU A 105 2.49 -3.33 11.44
N ASP A 106 1.75 -3.86 12.42
CA ASP A 106 1.65 -5.31 12.67
C ASP A 106 0.51 -5.94 11.86
N ASP A 107 -0.35 -5.13 11.25
CA ASP A 107 -1.44 -5.57 10.36
C ASP A 107 -0.89 -5.90 8.97
N GLY A 108 -0.71 -7.20 8.70
CA GLY A 108 -0.32 -7.72 7.38
C GLY A 108 1.15 -7.51 7.00
N LEU A 109 2.04 -7.12 7.93
CA LEU A 109 3.48 -7.07 7.70
C LEU A 109 4.22 -8.12 8.53
N GLU A 110 5.02 -8.93 7.84
CA GLU A 110 5.96 -9.87 8.42
C GLU A 110 7.35 -9.22 8.49
N PHE A 111 7.90 -9.07 9.70
CA PHE A 111 9.27 -8.57 9.91
C PHE A 111 10.23 -9.75 10.05
N LEU A 112 11.29 -9.74 9.23
CA LEU A 112 12.31 -10.79 9.17
C LEU A 112 13.65 -10.26 9.70
N PRO A 113 14.42 -11.11 10.40
CA PRO A 113 15.75 -10.76 10.93
C PRO A 113 16.82 -10.67 9.83
#